data_AF-T5ACQ1-F1
#
_entry.id   AF-T5ACQ1-F1
#
_cell.length_a   1.000
_cell.length_b   1.000
_cell.length_c   1.000
_cell.angle_alpha   90.00
_cell.angle_beta   90.00
_cell.angle_gamma   90.00
#
_symmetry.space_group_name_H-M   'P 1'
#
loop_
_entity.id
_entity.type
_entity.pdbx_description
1 polymer ?
#
loop_
_entity_poly.entity_id
_entity_poly.type
_entity_poly.pdbx_seq_one_letter_code
_entity_poly.pdbx_strand_id
1 'polypeptide(L)'
;MDNGSGGFMTDLVFNGGRYGAFFGNQQFTTRNLTFNDCNTAIYMNWNWVWTFHGLSINNCGMGIDMTQGGAVQTVGSILVLDSTFSNTPVGVATVYNPAQTGTNGTLVLDNVDMSSNVPVAVQRGQDKKTLLPGNTRVASWAQGRSYQGASGKAGQGSRQPVRKPAALVDRSGRVVTKSKPQYNNVPASRFVSVKSKGAKGDGKTDDTNAIRRIFNEARPNDIIYFDHGAYIITDTVQVPKDIKVVGEIWPLIMAAGDRFKDQNNPKPVFQVGQPGDVGNVEMQDLMFETQGPQPGAILMEFNVAGKTQASAGLFDVHFRVGGSAGTQLQMDKCVKNPAARTEPNPECIGAFMLLHITSSASPYLENVWMWVADHELDIAPYTQIDIFNGRGVLIESTKGAWLWGTSSEHNVLSNYQLNKAQNVFMALIQSETAYFQPNPDATKPFKSNPKYADPDFSRCRGETCARTWGMRINDSKDVLVYGGGLYSFFNNYDQVCVGNNDCQDNMIAIDNSRVELFGISTKASVAMVTLNGQSAAKDLDNRNNFCAAIAAFETS
;
A
#
# COMPACT_ATOMS: atom_id res chain seq x y z
N MET A 1 11.35 -3.51 -17.99
CA MET A 1 10.99 -2.39 -17.10
C MET A 1 12.27 -1.84 -16.51
N ASP A 2 12.46 -0.55 -16.68
CA ASP A 2 13.73 0.16 -16.50
C ASP A 2 13.53 1.56 -15.91
N ASN A 3 12.29 2.02 -15.71
CA ASN A 3 11.89 2.89 -14.61
C ASN A 3 10.37 2.93 -14.40
N GLY A 4 9.96 3.55 -13.29
CA GLY A 4 8.59 3.74 -12.84
C GLY A 4 8.51 3.79 -11.31
N SER A 5 7.34 4.18 -10.79
CA SER A 5 6.95 4.06 -9.38
C SER A 5 5.68 3.20 -9.33
N GLY A 6 5.92 1.90 -9.40
CA GLY A 6 4.95 0.91 -9.78
C GLY A 6 4.06 0.42 -8.65
N GLY A 7 3.05 -0.33 -9.10
CA GLY A 7 1.89 -0.77 -8.35
C GLY A 7 1.71 -2.28 -8.41
N PHE A 8 0.77 -2.77 -9.23
CA PHE A 8 0.25 -4.13 -9.11
C PHE A 8 0.17 -4.93 -10.43
N MET A 9 0.60 -6.21 -10.42
CA MET A 9 0.36 -7.18 -11.50
C MET A 9 -0.16 -8.49 -10.93
N THR A 10 -1.06 -9.13 -11.66
CA THR A 10 -1.51 -10.48 -11.32
C THR A 10 -1.87 -11.33 -12.53
N ASP A 11 -1.87 -12.65 -12.33
CA ASP A 11 -2.44 -13.65 -13.24
C ASP A 11 -1.81 -13.67 -14.63
N LEU A 12 -0.47 -13.59 -14.67
CA LEU A 12 0.31 -13.56 -15.92
C LEU A 12 0.99 -14.91 -16.17
N VAL A 13 1.10 -15.29 -17.45
CA VAL A 13 1.80 -16.50 -17.88
C VAL A 13 2.84 -16.13 -18.95
N PHE A 14 4.08 -16.55 -18.73
CA PHE A 14 5.23 -16.33 -19.61
C PHE A 14 5.75 -17.68 -20.11
N ASN A 15 5.91 -17.84 -21.43
CA ASN A 15 6.34 -19.10 -22.05
C ASN A 15 7.58 -18.85 -22.94
N GLY A 16 8.71 -19.49 -22.61
CA GLY A 16 9.97 -19.37 -23.33
C GLY A 16 10.69 -18.03 -23.10
N GLY A 17 11.67 -17.75 -23.96
CA GLY A 17 12.40 -16.48 -23.98
C GLY A 17 13.65 -16.42 -23.10
N ARG A 18 14.50 -15.41 -23.36
CA ARG A 18 15.71 -15.16 -22.55
C ARG A 18 15.35 -14.77 -21.12
N TYR A 19 14.43 -13.82 -20.98
CA TYR A 19 13.84 -13.39 -19.73
C TYR A 19 12.33 -13.54 -19.85
N GLY A 20 11.68 -14.18 -18.87
CA GLY A 20 10.24 -14.11 -18.74
C GLY A 20 9.80 -12.68 -18.43
N ALA A 21 10.46 -12.06 -17.45
CA ALA A 21 10.35 -10.64 -17.15
C ALA A 21 11.71 -10.00 -16.86
N PHE A 22 11.92 -8.80 -17.41
CA PHE A 22 13.01 -7.89 -17.05
C PHE A 22 12.41 -6.73 -16.24
N PHE A 23 12.79 -6.61 -14.96
CA PHE A 23 12.17 -5.67 -14.02
C PHE A 23 13.14 -4.62 -13.47
N GLY A 24 12.63 -3.39 -13.26
CA GLY A 24 13.39 -2.20 -12.92
C GLY A 24 12.43 -1.09 -12.48
N ASN A 25 12.25 -0.90 -11.17
CA ASN A 25 11.22 0.01 -10.63
C ASN A 25 11.50 0.34 -9.16
N GLN A 26 11.02 1.48 -8.64
CA GLN A 26 11.10 1.79 -7.20
C GLN A 26 10.51 0.65 -6.35
N GLN A 27 9.24 0.34 -6.58
CA GLN A 27 8.54 -0.74 -5.91
C GLN A 27 7.47 -1.41 -6.77
N PHE A 28 7.11 -2.65 -6.42
CA PHE A 28 6.00 -3.33 -7.05
C PHE A 28 5.47 -4.51 -6.22
N THR A 29 4.18 -4.80 -6.37
CA THR A 29 3.54 -6.05 -5.92
C THR A 29 3.13 -6.88 -7.13
N THR A 30 3.60 -8.11 -7.21
CA THR A 30 3.25 -9.01 -8.32
C THR A 30 2.86 -10.38 -7.81
N ARG A 31 1.66 -10.86 -8.13
CA ARG A 31 1.16 -12.13 -7.60
C ARG A 31 0.61 -13.09 -8.67
N ASN A 32 0.68 -14.39 -8.43
CA ASN A 32 0.17 -15.41 -9.36
C ASN A 32 0.77 -15.31 -10.78
N LEU A 33 2.10 -15.29 -10.87
CA LEU A 33 2.83 -15.27 -12.14
C LEU A 33 3.36 -16.67 -12.43
N THR A 34 3.14 -17.16 -13.65
CA THR A 34 3.65 -18.46 -14.12
C THR A 34 4.72 -18.25 -15.18
N PHE A 35 5.85 -18.93 -15.05
CA PHE A 35 6.97 -18.90 -16.00
C PHE A 35 7.30 -20.31 -16.43
N ASN A 36 7.24 -20.59 -17.73
CA ASN A 36 7.53 -21.89 -18.32
C ASN A 36 8.67 -21.76 -19.32
N ASP A 37 9.68 -22.62 -19.22
CA ASP A 37 10.73 -22.78 -20.24
C ASP A 37 11.56 -21.50 -20.52
N CYS A 38 11.61 -20.56 -19.57
CA CYS A 38 12.44 -19.37 -19.68
C CYS A 38 13.90 -19.71 -19.39
N ASN A 39 14.87 -19.07 -20.05
CA ASN A 39 16.26 -19.19 -19.59
C ASN A 39 16.40 -18.61 -18.16
N THR A 40 15.90 -17.40 -17.94
CA THR A 40 15.72 -16.84 -16.59
C THR A 40 14.29 -16.35 -16.45
N ALA A 41 13.54 -16.82 -15.45
CA ALA A 41 12.14 -16.43 -15.28
C ALA A 41 12.03 -14.92 -14.98
N ILE A 42 12.79 -14.43 -14.00
CA ILE A 42 12.80 -13.03 -13.60
C ILE A 42 14.24 -12.52 -13.53
N TYR A 43 14.55 -11.51 -14.33
CA TYR A 43 15.77 -10.72 -14.21
C TYR A 43 15.43 -9.39 -13.53
N MET A 44 15.90 -9.21 -12.29
CA MET A 44 15.72 -7.96 -11.55
C MET A 44 16.92 -7.04 -11.81
N ASN A 45 16.72 -6.05 -12.66
CA ASN A 45 17.73 -5.07 -13.03
C ASN A 45 17.99 -4.07 -11.90
N TRP A 46 16.94 -3.49 -11.30
CA TRP A 46 17.08 -2.61 -10.14
C TRP A 46 15.75 -2.49 -9.39
N ASN A 47 15.80 -2.24 -8.09
CA ASN A 47 14.62 -1.79 -7.33
C ASN A 47 15.01 -1.13 -6.01
N TRP A 48 14.02 -0.61 -5.28
CA TRP A 48 14.15 -0.38 -3.84
C TRP A 48 13.55 -1.55 -3.06
N VAL A 49 12.33 -1.99 -3.41
CA VAL A 49 11.68 -3.16 -2.81
C VAL A 49 10.65 -3.80 -3.74
N TRP A 50 10.59 -5.12 -3.82
CA TRP A 50 9.59 -5.82 -4.64
C TRP A 50 9.05 -7.04 -3.90
N THR A 51 7.72 -7.20 -3.89
CA THR A 51 7.05 -8.37 -3.30
C THR A 51 6.44 -9.26 -4.37
N PHE A 52 6.92 -10.50 -4.43
CA PHE A 52 6.36 -11.58 -5.24
C PHE A 52 5.54 -12.52 -4.37
N HIS A 53 4.36 -12.92 -4.83
CA HIS A 53 3.56 -13.95 -4.16
C HIS A 53 3.01 -14.96 -5.16
N GLY A 54 3.06 -16.26 -4.86
CA GLY A 54 2.44 -17.26 -5.72
C GLY A 54 3.07 -17.39 -7.09
N LEU A 55 4.40 -17.27 -7.19
CA LEU A 55 5.11 -17.60 -8.41
C LEU A 55 5.02 -19.11 -8.69
N SER A 56 4.85 -19.46 -9.96
CA SER A 56 5.02 -20.83 -10.46
C SER A 56 6.12 -20.82 -11.53
N ILE A 57 7.33 -21.21 -11.16
CA ILE A 57 8.49 -21.23 -12.06
C ILE A 57 8.78 -22.67 -12.44
N ASN A 58 8.66 -22.99 -13.73
CA ASN A 58 8.70 -24.35 -14.25
C ASN A 58 9.73 -24.47 -15.37
N ASN A 59 10.63 -25.44 -15.24
CA ASN A 59 11.59 -25.81 -16.29
C ASN A 59 12.43 -24.62 -16.78
N CYS A 60 12.79 -23.70 -15.88
CA CYS A 60 13.60 -22.54 -16.22
C CYS A 60 15.09 -22.81 -15.96
N GLY A 61 15.99 -22.11 -16.67
CA GLY A 61 17.43 -22.20 -16.37
C GLY A 61 17.77 -21.60 -15.00
N MET A 62 17.11 -20.51 -14.64
CA MET A 62 17.18 -19.83 -13.35
C MET A 62 15.81 -19.23 -13.00
N GLY A 63 15.44 -19.24 -11.72
CA GLY A 63 14.23 -18.57 -11.25
C GLY A 63 14.39 -17.05 -11.23
N ILE A 64 15.11 -16.52 -10.25
CA ILE A 64 15.30 -15.07 -10.07
C ILE A 64 16.79 -14.73 -10.11
N ASP A 65 17.17 -13.86 -11.04
CA ASP A 65 18.48 -13.22 -11.06
C ASP A 65 18.38 -11.82 -10.43
N MET A 66 19.00 -11.65 -9.26
CA MET A 66 19.14 -10.36 -8.58
C MET A 66 20.62 -9.97 -8.38
N THR A 67 21.49 -10.40 -9.29
CA THR A 67 22.95 -10.21 -9.20
C THR A 67 23.46 -8.89 -9.81
N GLN A 68 22.55 -8.10 -10.40
CA GLN A 68 22.91 -6.92 -11.17
C GLN A 68 23.67 -5.86 -10.34
N GLY A 69 24.68 -5.27 -10.98
CA GLY A 69 25.57 -4.26 -10.38
C GLY A 69 26.82 -4.82 -9.68
N GLY A 70 26.94 -6.14 -9.52
CA GLY A 70 28.13 -6.78 -8.97
C GLY A 70 28.44 -6.31 -7.54
N ALA A 71 29.59 -5.66 -7.32
CA ALA A 71 29.95 -5.11 -6.01
C ALA A 71 29.06 -3.93 -5.58
N VAL A 72 28.45 -3.21 -6.54
CA VAL A 72 27.53 -2.10 -6.30
C VAL A 72 26.14 -2.53 -6.77
N GLN A 73 25.51 -3.37 -5.96
CA GLN A 73 24.20 -3.97 -6.25
C GLN A 73 23.14 -2.89 -6.50
N THR A 74 22.42 -3.01 -7.62
CA THR A 74 21.32 -2.11 -8.01
C THR A 74 19.96 -2.62 -7.55
N VAL A 75 19.86 -3.88 -7.13
CA VAL A 75 18.65 -4.43 -6.50
C VAL A 75 18.67 -4.12 -5.01
N GLY A 76 17.61 -3.47 -4.52
CA GLY A 76 17.46 -3.12 -3.12
C GLY A 76 17.00 -4.31 -2.29
N SER A 77 15.74 -4.70 -2.47
CA SER A 77 15.10 -5.79 -1.74
C SER A 77 14.14 -6.60 -2.61
N ILE A 78 14.11 -7.92 -2.42
CA ILE A 78 13.10 -8.83 -3.00
C ILE A 78 12.49 -9.68 -1.89
N LEU A 79 11.18 -9.86 -1.94
CA LEU A 79 10.46 -10.84 -1.13
C LEU A 79 9.77 -11.84 -2.05
N VAL A 80 9.84 -13.13 -1.72
CA VAL A 80 9.15 -14.20 -2.43
C VAL A 80 8.35 -15.01 -1.43
N LEU A 81 7.03 -14.98 -1.58
CA LEU A 81 6.08 -15.62 -0.68
C LEU A 81 5.30 -16.73 -1.38
N ASP A 82 5.00 -17.81 -0.66
CA ASP A 82 3.99 -18.81 -1.03
C ASP A 82 4.11 -19.26 -2.50
N SER A 83 5.32 -19.56 -2.95
CA SER A 83 5.67 -19.78 -4.37
C SER A 83 6.22 -21.19 -4.61
N THR A 84 6.20 -21.65 -5.86
CA THR A 84 6.70 -22.97 -6.26
C THR A 84 7.67 -22.85 -7.42
N PHE A 85 8.86 -23.43 -7.26
CA PHE A 85 9.90 -23.48 -8.28
C PHE A 85 10.18 -24.96 -8.55
N SER A 86 10.14 -25.37 -9.81
CA SER A 86 10.30 -26.77 -10.21
C SER A 86 11.19 -26.92 -11.44
N ASN A 87 11.97 -27.99 -11.48
CA ASN A 87 12.86 -28.32 -12.61
C ASN A 87 13.76 -27.14 -13.02
N THR A 88 14.27 -26.41 -12.03
CA THR A 88 14.98 -25.15 -12.22
C THR A 88 16.31 -25.27 -11.47
N PRO A 89 17.47 -25.37 -12.16
CA PRO A 89 18.75 -25.66 -11.51
C PRO A 89 19.13 -24.70 -10.37
N VAL A 90 18.76 -23.41 -10.50
CA VAL A 90 19.01 -22.35 -9.52
C VAL A 90 17.73 -21.58 -9.24
N GLY A 91 17.27 -21.60 -7.99
CA GLY A 91 16.09 -20.85 -7.55
C GLY A 91 16.33 -19.34 -7.62
N VAL A 92 17.22 -18.82 -6.78
CA VAL A 92 17.58 -17.39 -6.75
C VAL A 92 19.09 -17.22 -6.78
N ALA A 93 19.61 -16.33 -7.62
CA ALA A 93 21.01 -15.93 -7.64
C ALA A 93 21.19 -14.52 -7.04
N THR A 94 22.13 -14.37 -6.12
CA THR A 94 22.41 -13.10 -5.42
C THR A 94 23.91 -12.90 -5.21
N VAL A 95 24.35 -11.65 -5.08
CA VAL A 95 25.74 -11.30 -4.78
C VAL A 95 25.94 -10.76 -3.36
N TYR A 96 24.88 -10.75 -2.54
CA TYR A 96 24.93 -10.31 -1.14
C TYR A 96 25.91 -11.11 -0.30
N ASN A 97 26.63 -10.40 0.57
CA ASN A 97 27.50 -10.96 1.58
C ASN A 97 27.23 -10.26 2.93
N PRO A 98 27.00 -10.97 4.04
CA PRO A 98 26.77 -10.35 5.34
C PRO A 98 27.95 -9.50 5.87
N ALA A 99 29.14 -9.63 5.28
CA ALA A 99 30.30 -8.77 5.56
C ALA A 99 30.38 -7.52 4.68
N GLN A 100 29.48 -7.33 3.71
CA GLN A 100 29.45 -6.13 2.87
C GLN A 100 29.01 -4.91 3.69
N THR A 101 29.32 -3.72 3.18
CA THR A 101 28.73 -2.48 3.72
C THR A 101 27.33 -2.30 3.12
N GLY A 102 26.35 -1.97 3.96
CA GLY A 102 24.97 -1.75 3.53
C GLY A 102 24.14 -3.02 3.29
N THR A 103 22.93 -2.83 2.80
CA THR A 103 21.86 -3.84 2.78
C THR A 103 21.35 -4.18 1.38
N ASN A 104 22.00 -3.67 0.33
CA ASN A 104 21.66 -3.96 -1.06
C ASN A 104 21.62 -5.46 -1.31
N GLY A 105 20.65 -5.91 -2.10
CA GLY A 105 20.40 -7.33 -2.33
C GLY A 105 19.71 -8.01 -1.16
N THR A 106 18.94 -7.29 -0.33
CA THR A 106 18.10 -7.93 0.69
C THR A 106 17.14 -8.92 0.03
N LEU A 107 17.02 -10.13 0.59
CA LEU A 107 16.14 -11.18 0.08
C LEU A 107 15.41 -11.86 1.24
N VAL A 108 14.09 -11.99 1.11
CA VAL A 108 13.24 -12.76 2.02
C VAL A 108 12.52 -13.86 1.23
N LEU A 109 12.64 -15.10 1.69
CA LEU A 109 11.89 -16.24 1.18
C LEU A 109 10.97 -16.74 2.30
N ASP A 110 9.68 -16.83 2.04
CA ASP A 110 8.69 -17.31 3.01
C ASP A 110 7.75 -18.33 2.34
N ASN A 111 7.76 -19.56 2.83
CA ASN A 111 6.98 -20.67 2.26
C ASN A 111 7.19 -20.86 0.74
N VAL A 112 8.45 -21.01 0.31
CA VAL A 112 8.80 -21.24 -1.10
C VAL A 112 9.14 -22.71 -1.32
N ASP A 113 8.34 -23.40 -2.11
CA ASP A 113 8.51 -24.81 -2.45
C ASP A 113 9.54 -24.97 -3.58
N MET A 114 10.70 -25.53 -3.24
CA MET A 114 11.77 -25.87 -4.18
C MET A 114 12.09 -27.37 -4.08
N SER A 115 11.10 -28.20 -3.74
CA SER A 115 11.27 -29.63 -3.51
C SER A 115 11.46 -30.45 -4.79
N SER A 116 10.97 -29.96 -5.92
CA SER A 116 10.94 -30.70 -7.18
C SER A 116 12.08 -30.28 -8.11
N ASN A 117 13.23 -30.97 -8.01
CA ASN A 117 14.37 -30.81 -8.92
C ASN A 117 14.88 -29.36 -9.02
N VAL A 118 15.14 -28.75 -7.86
CA VAL A 118 15.79 -27.45 -7.70
C VAL A 118 16.96 -27.63 -6.75
N PRO A 119 18.14 -28.08 -7.21
CA PRO A 119 19.24 -28.46 -6.33
C PRO A 119 19.84 -27.29 -5.53
N VAL A 120 19.78 -26.07 -6.08
CA VAL A 120 20.30 -24.86 -5.44
C VAL A 120 19.17 -23.86 -5.25
N ALA A 121 18.66 -23.70 -4.03
CA ALA A 121 17.61 -22.74 -3.74
C ALA A 121 18.13 -21.30 -3.80
N VAL A 122 19.30 -21.04 -3.21
CA VAL A 122 19.98 -19.74 -3.29
C VAL A 122 21.45 -19.94 -3.65
N GLN A 123 21.90 -19.23 -4.67
CA GLN A 123 23.27 -19.28 -5.20
C GLN A 123 23.98 -17.93 -5.05
N ARG A 124 25.26 -17.97 -4.70
CA ARG A 124 26.16 -16.83 -4.81
C ARG A 124 26.58 -16.62 -6.27
N GLY A 125 26.25 -15.47 -6.83
CA GLY A 125 26.49 -15.17 -8.25
C GLY A 125 27.97 -15.18 -8.65
N GLN A 126 28.88 -14.74 -7.77
CA GLN A 126 30.30 -14.56 -8.12
C GLN A 126 31.05 -15.87 -8.40
N ASP A 127 30.84 -16.90 -7.57
CA ASP A 127 31.60 -18.15 -7.57
C ASP A 127 30.69 -19.39 -7.72
N LYS A 128 29.39 -19.18 -7.95
CA LYS A 128 28.36 -20.21 -8.07
C LYS A 128 28.18 -21.06 -6.80
N LYS A 129 28.68 -20.61 -5.64
CA LYS A 129 28.54 -21.33 -4.36
C LYS A 129 27.08 -21.43 -3.93
N THR A 130 26.66 -22.63 -3.53
CA THR A 130 25.36 -22.85 -2.89
C THR A 130 25.33 -22.17 -1.52
N LEU A 131 24.40 -21.24 -1.34
CA LEU A 131 24.13 -20.55 -0.07
C LEU A 131 23.02 -21.25 0.72
N LEU A 132 22.01 -21.74 0.00
CA LEU A 132 20.93 -22.55 0.54
C LEU A 132 20.71 -23.75 -0.40
N PRO A 133 20.91 -25.00 0.07
CA PRO A 133 20.55 -26.17 -0.73
C PRO A 133 19.04 -26.20 -0.98
N GLY A 134 18.63 -26.63 -2.17
CA GLY A 134 17.22 -26.81 -2.51
C GLY A 134 16.77 -28.26 -2.37
N ASN A 135 15.90 -28.74 -3.26
CA ASN A 135 15.18 -30.02 -3.17
C ASN A 135 14.42 -30.16 -1.84
N THR A 136 13.94 -29.04 -1.32
CA THR A 136 13.12 -28.95 -0.11
C THR A 136 12.25 -27.70 -0.16
N ARG A 137 11.28 -27.62 0.74
CA ARG A 137 10.52 -26.38 0.98
C ARG A 137 11.32 -25.46 1.89
N VAL A 138 11.52 -24.23 1.44
CA VAL A 138 12.09 -23.14 2.24
C VAL A 138 10.99 -22.53 3.09
N ALA A 139 10.93 -22.89 4.36
CA ALA A 139 9.90 -22.38 5.28
C ALA A 139 10.07 -20.87 5.55
N SER A 140 11.28 -20.44 5.94
CA SER A 140 11.66 -19.03 6.04
C SER A 140 13.17 -18.88 5.93
N TRP A 141 13.62 -17.91 5.14
CA TRP A 141 15.03 -17.58 4.95
C TRP A 141 15.16 -16.09 4.67
N ALA A 142 16.22 -15.46 5.19
CA ALA A 142 16.51 -14.07 4.86
C ALA A 142 18.01 -13.81 4.70
N GLN A 143 18.32 -12.82 3.89
CA GLN A 143 19.60 -12.13 3.90
C GLN A 143 19.38 -10.62 3.94
N GLY A 144 20.30 -9.93 4.61
CA GLY A 144 20.20 -8.51 4.93
C GLY A 144 20.36 -8.30 6.43
N ARG A 145 19.94 -7.14 6.93
CA ARG A 145 19.96 -6.84 8.38
C ARG A 145 18.60 -7.11 8.99
N SER A 146 18.59 -7.89 10.07
CA SER A 146 17.39 -8.27 10.80
C SER A 146 17.44 -7.79 12.24
N TYR A 147 16.29 -7.47 12.81
CA TYR A 147 16.13 -6.89 14.13
C TYR A 147 15.19 -7.73 15.01
N GLN A 148 15.56 -7.89 16.28
CA GLN A 148 14.67 -8.29 17.37
C GLN A 148 14.66 -7.14 18.39
N GLY A 149 13.53 -6.44 18.50
CA GLY A 149 13.47 -5.13 19.15
C GLY A 149 14.47 -4.15 18.53
N ALA A 150 15.34 -3.57 19.36
CA ALA A 150 16.40 -2.66 18.91
C ALA A 150 17.73 -3.36 18.55
N SER A 151 17.80 -4.70 18.63
CA SER A 151 19.02 -5.46 18.37
C SER A 151 19.11 -5.90 16.92
N GLY A 152 19.94 -5.21 16.13
CA GLY A 152 20.11 -5.46 14.69
C GLY A 152 21.38 -6.23 14.34
N LYS A 153 21.27 -7.22 13.45
CA LYS A 153 22.41 -8.00 12.94
C LYS A 153 22.29 -8.32 11.45
N ALA A 154 23.38 -8.17 10.71
CA ALA A 154 23.49 -8.67 9.34
C ALA A 154 23.58 -10.20 9.32
N GLY A 155 22.83 -10.84 8.42
CA GLY A 155 22.80 -12.29 8.28
C GLY A 155 22.48 -12.74 6.87
N GLN A 156 22.64 -14.04 6.64
CA GLN A 156 22.28 -14.77 5.42
C GLN A 156 22.01 -16.21 5.83
N GLY A 157 20.74 -16.60 5.96
CA GLY A 157 20.40 -17.92 6.50
C GLY A 157 18.93 -18.14 6.79
N SER A 158 18.61 -19.39 7.16
CA SER A 158 17.27 -19.81 7.54
C SER A 158 16.82 -19.11 8.82
N ARG A 159 15.51 -18.93 8.95
CA ARG A 159 14.87 -18.34 10.12
C ARG A 159 13.71 -19.21 10.59
N GLN A 160 13.21 -18.92 11.80
CA GLN A 160 11.94 -19.48 12.22
C GLN A 160 10.82 -18.86 11.37
N PRO A 161 9.92 -19.68 10.80
CA PRO A 161 8.79 -19.16 10.05
C PRO A 161 7.83 -18.42 10.97
N VAL A 162 7.34 -17.28 10.51
CA VAL A 162 6.32 -16.53 11.23
C VAL A 162 4.99 -17.25 11.14
N ARG A 163 4.33 -17.39 12.29
CA ARG A 163 2.98 -17.94 12.37
C ARG A 163 2.00 -16.95 11.74
N LYS A 164 1.45 -17.31 10.58
CA LYS A 164 0.36 -16.55 9.97
C LYS A 164 -0.97 -16.89 10.67
N PRO A 165 -1.75 -15.91 11.15
CA PRO A 165 -3.07 -16.15 11.74
C PRO A 165 -3.99 -16.91 10.77
N ALA A 166 -4.79 -17.83 11.29
CA ALA A 166 -5.75 -18.62 10.49
C ALA A 166 -6.74 -17.73 9.72
N ALA A 167 -7.06 -16.54 10.27
CA ALA A 167 -7.92 -15.57 9.61
C ALA A 167 -7.34 -15.04 8.29
N LEU A 168 -6.00 -15.05 8.11
CA LEU A 168 -5.28 -14.48 6.97
C LEU A 168 -4.92 -15.49 5.87
N VAL A 169 -5.02 -16.79 6.16
CA VAL A 169 -4.57 -17.86 5.26
C VAL A 169 -5.72 -18.73 4.77
N ASP A 170 -5.56 -19.28 3.57
CA ASP A 170 -6.47 -20.26 3.00
C ASP A 170 -6.25 -21.67 3.60
N ARG A 171 -7.02 -22.65 3.13
CA ARG A 171 -6.93 -24.06 3.57
C ARG A 171 -5.56 -24.72 3.33
N SER A 172 -4.74 -24.16 2.44
CA SER A 172 -3.38 -24.63 2.16
C SER A 172 -2.31 -23.95 3.01
N GLY A 173 -2.71 -23.02 3.88
CA GLY A 173 -1.82 -22.24 4.74
C GLY A 173 -1.14 -21.07 4.02
N ARG A 174 -1.53 -20.77 2.78
CA ARG A 174 -1.05 -19.62 2.00
C ARG A 174 -1.87 -18.38 2.32
N VAL A 175 -1.29 -17.20 2.19
CA VAL A 175 -2.06 -15.95 2.37
C VAL A 175 -3.18 -15.89 1.34
N VAL A 176 -4.38 -15.53 1.78
CA VAL A 176 -5.54 -15.41 0.91
C VAL A 176 -5.25 -14.42 -0.21
N THR A 177 -5.55 -14.85 -1.44
CA THR A 177 -5.53 -14.02 -2.63
C THR A 177 -6.81 -14.21 -3.41
N LYS A 178 -7.22 -13.14 -4.09
CA LYS A 178 -8.36 -13.12 -4.99
C LYS A 178 -8.08 -12.07 -6.05
N SER A 179 -8.27 -12.41 -7.31
CA SER A 179 -8.14 -11.46 -8.41
C SER A 179 -9.38 -10.64 -8.62
N LYS A 180 -9.19 -9.42 -9.13
CA LYS A 180 -10.28 -8.54 -9.59
C LYS A 180 -11.31 -9.34 -10.42
N PRO A 181 -12.55 -9.49 -9.93
CA PRO A 181 -13.58 -10.22 -10.65
C PRO A 181 -13.92 -9.57 -11.99
N GLN A 182 -13.81 -10.34 -13.09
CA GLN A 182 -14.17 -9.85 -14.43
C GLN A 182 -15.64 -10.07 -14.79
N TYR A 183 -16.37 -10.88 -13.99
CA TYR A 183 -17.78 -11.23 -14.22
C TYR A 183 -18.09 -11.78 -15.63
N ASN A 184 -17.13 -12.44 -16.28
CA ASN A 184 -17.22 -12.94 -17.68
C ASN A 184 -18.47 -13.79 -18.00
N ASN A 185 -19.07 -14.43 -16.99
CA ASN A 185 -20.25 -15.30 -17.15
C ASN A 185 -21.57 -14.63 -16.72
N VAL A 186 -21.57 -13.33 -16.43
CA VAL A 186 -22.77 -12.57 -16.03
C VAL A 186 -23.37 -11.89 -17.26
N PRO A 187 -24.66 -12.10 -17.58
CA PRO A 187 -25.28 -11.44 -18.73
C PRO A 187 -25.45 -9.93 -18.49
N ALA A 188 -25.34 -9.13 -19.55
CA ALA A 188 -25.46 -7.66 -19.49
C ALA A 188 -26.76 -7.18 -18.82
N SER A 189 -27.84 -7.96 -18.88
CA SER A 189 -29.13 -7.65 -18.23
C SER A 189 -29.09 -7.63 -16.69
N ARG A 190 -27.98 -8.08 -16.07
CA ARG A 190 -27.73 -7.97 -14.62
C ARG A 190 -26.98 -6.71 -14.23
N PHE A 191 -26.45 -5.97 -15.19
CA PHE A 191 -25.80 -4.69 -14.94
C PHE A 191 -26.85 -3.58 -14.89
N VAL A 192 -26.87 -2.85 -13.78
CA VAL A 192 -27.80 -1.74 -13.55
C VAL A 192 -27.02 -0.45 -13.70
N SER A 193 -27.08 0.15 -14.90
CA SER A 193 -26.52 1.47 -15.20
C SER A 193 -27.11 2.54 -14.28
N VAL A 194 -26.27 3.26 -13.55
CA VAL A 194 -26.71 4.33 -12.65
C VAL A 194 -27.30 5.50 -13.43
N LYS A 195 -26.79 5.81 -14.63
CA LYS A 195 -27.36 6.85 -15.50
C LYS A 195 -28.76 6.49 -15.99
N SER A 196 -28.96 5.23 -16.38
CA SER A 196 -30.27 4.71 -16.77
C SER A 196 -31.29 4.73 -15.62
N LYS A 197 -30.81 4.79 -14.37
CA LYS A 197 -31.62 4.89 -13.15
C LYS A 197 -31.69 6.29 -12.55
N GLY A 198 -31.21 7.30 -13.28
CA GLY A 198 -31.46 8.71 -13.01
C GLY A 198 -30.32 9.49 -12.38
N ALA A 199 -29.17 8.86 -12.08
CA ALA A 199 -27.96 9.60 -11.76
C ALA A 199 -27.48 10.34 -13.02
N LYS A 200 -26.90 11.54 -12.89
CA LYS A 200 -26.45 12.34 -14.03
C LYS A 200 -24.99 12.10 -14.34
N GLY A 201 -24.12 12.04 -13.32
CA GLY A 201 -22.69 11.90 -13.51
C GLY A 201 -22.05 13.08 -14.25
N ASP A 202 -22.61 14.29 -14.10
CA ASP A 202 -22.22 15.50 -14.84
C ASP A 202 -21.28 16.44 -14.06
N GLY A 203 -20.85 16.04 -12.85
CA GLY A 203 -19.97 16.79 -11.97
C GLY A 203 -20.62 18.01 -11.30
N LYS A 204 -21.95 18.15 -11.38
CA LYS A 204 -22.70 19.29 -10.85
C LYS A 204 -23.99 18.90 -10.13
N THR A 205 -24.76 18.00 -10.73
CA THR A 205 -26.02 17.53 -10.18
C THR A 205 -25.76 16.66 -8.96
N ASP A 206 -26.46 16.93 -7.87
CA ASP A 206 -26.46 16.08 -6.69
C ASP A 206 -27.11 14.72 -7.00
N ASP A 207 -26.28 13.69 -7.08
CA ASP A 207 -26.68 12.32 -7.42
C ASP A 207 -26.93 11.45 -6.19
N THR A 208 -26.81 12.01 -4.98
CA THR A 208 -26.91 11.28 -3.70
C THR A 208 -28.19 10.45 -3.60
N ASN A 209 -29.34 11.07 -3.86
CA ASN A 209 -30.63 10.38 -3.71
C ASN A 209 -30.88 9.36 -4.83
N ALA A 210 -30.38 9.62 -6.05
CA ALA A 210 -30.47 8.65 -7.13
C ALA A 210 -29.66 7.39 -6.79
N ILE A 211 -28.42 7.56 -6.33
CA ILE A 211 -27.53 6.45 -5.95
C ILE A 211 -28.07 5.69 -4.74
N ARG A 212 -28.55 6.38 -3.69
CA ARG A 212 -29.21 5.73 -2.54
C ARG A 212 -30.39 4.86 -2.98
N ARG A 213 -31.26 5.38 -3.86
CA ARG A 213 -32.38 4.61 -4.40
C ARG A 213 -31.89 3.38 -5.18
N ILE A 214 -30.88 3.53 -6.03
CA ILE A 214 -30.32 2.42 -6.82
C ILE A 214 -29.79 1.31 -5.90
N PHE A 215 -29.05 1.67 -4.86
CA PHE A 215 -28.57 0.69 -3.89
C PHE A 215 -29.70 0.02 -3.11
N ASN A 216 -30.74 0.76 -2.73
CA ASN A 216 -31.90 0.18 -2.04
C ASN A 216 -32.76 -0.74 -2.93
N GLU A 217 -32.79 -0.48 -4.24
CA GLU A 217 -33.55 -1.27 -5.22
C GLU A 217 -32.74 -2.42 -5.83
N ALA A 218 -31.44 -2.53 -5.51
CA ALA A 218 -30.56 -3.57 -6.02
C ALA A 218 -31.06 -4.97 -5.63
N ARG A 219 -31.22 -5.86 -6.62
CA ARG A 219 -31.67 -7.23 -6.38
C ARG A 219 -30.47 -8.16 -6.20
N PRO A 220 -30.67 -9.36 -5.62
CA PRO A 220 -29.62 -10.36 -5.58
C PRO A 220 -29.02 -10.63 -6.97
N ASN A 221 -27.68 -10.62 -7.05
CA ASN A 221 -26.89 -10.79 -8.27
C ASN A 221 -26.93 -9.64 -9.28
N ASP A 222 -27.63 -8.54 -9.01
CA ASP A 222 -27.43 -7.33 -9.80
C ASP A 222 -26.01 -6.79 -9.56
N ILE A 223 -25.42 -6.20 -10.60
CA ILE A 223 -24.15 -5.48 -10.54
C ILE A 223 -24.47 -4.02 -10.81
N ILE A 224 -24.23 -3.15 -9.84
CA ILE A 224 -24.43 -1.72 -10.01
C ILE A 224 -23.30 -1.19 -10.88
N TYR A 225 -23.67 -0.68 -12.06
CA TYR A 225 -22.72 -0.22 -13.05
C TYR A 225 -22.66 1.30 -13.03
N PHE A 226 -21.58 1.85 -12.50
CA PHE A 226 -21.31 3.27 -12.56
C PHE A 226 -20.75 3.60 -13.94
N ASP A 227 -21.63 4.07 -14.82
CA ASP A 227 -21.23 4.62 -16.12
C ASP A 227 -20.20 5.74 -15.92
N HIS A 228 -19.31 5.97 -16.87
CA HIS A 228 -18.25 6.98 -16.70
C HIS A 228 -18.85 8.37 -16.48
N GLY A 229 -18.33 9.12 -15.51
CA GLY A 229 -18.82 10.44 -15.15
C GLY A 229 -18.40 10.86 -13.75
N ALA A 230 -18.82 12.07 -13.35
CA ALA A 230 -18.57 12.62 -12.02
C ALA A 230 -19.87 12.77 -11.24
N TYR A 231 -20.02 11.99 -10.17
CA TYR A 231 -21.22 11.88 -9.36
C TYR A 231 -21.04 12.67 -8.06
N ILE A 232 -21.75 13.79 -7.93
CA ILE A 232 -21.70 14.63 -6.73
C ILE A 232 -22.50 13.99 -5.61
N ILE A 233 -21.85 13.77 -4.46
CA ILE A 233 -22.44 13.23 -3.24
C ILE A 233 -22.42 14.30 -2.15
N THR A 234 -23.58 14.72 -1.68
CA THR A 234 -23.74 15.79 -0.69
C THR A 234 -24.11 15.28 0.71
N ASP A 235 -24.42 13.99 0.84
CA ASP A 235 -24.69 13.33 2.12
C ASP A 235 -24.39 11.82 2.06
N THR A 236 -24.24 11.17 3.21
CA THR A 236 -23.77 9.78 3.31
C THR A 236 -24.59 8.81 2.47
N VAL A 237 -23.97 8.08 1.55
CA VAL A 237 -24.57 6.96 0.83
C VAL A 237 -24.32 5.67 1.61
N GLN A 238 -25.40 5.03 2.04
CA GLN A 238 -25.34 3.71 2.68
C GLN A 238 -25.27 2.65 1.59
N VAL A 239 -24.19 1.89 1.57
CA VAL A 239 -23.99 0.81 0.61
C VAL A 239 -24.39 -0.52 1.27
N PRO A 240 -25.24 -1.35 0.64
CA PRO A 240 -25.69 -2.62 1.21
C PRO A 240 -24.53 -3.59 1.44
N LYS A 241 -24.69 -4.49 2.42
CA LYS A 241 -23.69 -5.51 2.74
C LYS A 241 -23.56 -6.63 1.71
N ASP A 242 -24.53 -6.79 0.83
CA ASP A 242 -24.56 -7.80 -0.23
C ASP A 242 -24.72 -7.08 -1.58
N ILE A 243 -23.61 -6.66 -2.19
CA ILE A 243 -23.63 -5.83 -3.41
C ILE A 243 -22.38 -6.05 -4.27
N LYS A 244 -22.53 -5.83 -5.57
CA LYS A 244 -21.42 -5.74 -6.53
C LYS A 244 -21.50 -4.41 -7.26
N VAL A 245 -20.36 -3.74 -7.39
CA VAL A 245 -20.24 -2.42 -8.02
C VAL A 245 -19.09 -2.42 -9.00
N VAL A 246 -19.32 -1.95 -10.22
CA VAL A 246 -18.31 -1.84 -11.28
C VAL A 246 -18.38 -0.46 -11.89
N GLY A 247 -17.24 0.22 -12.02
CA GLY A 247 -17.14 1.46 -12.77
C GLY A 247 -16.66 1.28 -14.21
N GLU A 248 -17.08 2.18 -15.08
CA GLU A 248 -16.55 2.34 -16.44
C GLU A 248 -15.37 3.33 -16.43
N ILE A 249 -14.14 2.84 -16.47
CA ILE A 249 -12.92 3.67 -16.57
C ILE A 249 -12.90 4.74 -15.45
N TRP A 250 -12.85 4.31 -14.18
CA TRP A 250 -12.82 5.18 -13.00
C TRP A 250 -13.82 6.36 -12.99
N PRO A 251 -15.15 6.12 -12.94
CA PRO A 251 -16.12 7.13 -12.56
C PRO A 251 -15.75 7.77 -11.20
N LEU A 252 -15.94 9.08 -11.12
CA LEU A 252 -15.58 9.90 -9.97
C LEU A 252 -16.77 10.00 -9.02
N ILE A 253 -16.59 9.57 -7.78
CA ILE A 253 -17.54 9.77 -6.68
C ILE A 253 -17.02 10.96 -5.86
N MET A 254 -17.64 12.12 -6.01
CA MET A 254 -17.11 13.38 -5.48
C MET A 254 -17.90 13.86 -4.27
N ALA A 255 -17.27 13.90 -3.10
CA ALA A 255 -17.87 14.49 -1.91
C ALA A 255 -18.01 16.01 -2.07
N ALA A 256 -19.19 16.56 -1.78
CA ALA A 256 -19.50 17.98 -1.91
C ALA A 256 -20.51 18.46 -0.85
N GLY A 257 -20.86 19.74 -0.89
CA GLY A 257 -21.89 20.31 -0.01
C GLY A 257 -21.46 20.49 1.45
N ASP A 258 -22.40 20.92 2.30
CA ASP A 258 -22.10 21.36 3.67
C ASP A 258 -21.92 20.20 4.66
N ARG A 259 -22.43 19.02 4.32
CA ARG A 259 -22.43 17.85 5.22
C ARG A 259 -21.03 17.42 5.64
N PHE A 260 -20.05 17.63 4.78
CA PHE A 260 -18.68 17.16 4.95
C PHE A 260 -17.69 18.31 5.27
N LYS A 261 -18.18 19.47 5.73
CA LYS A 261 -17.33 20.65 6.04
C LYS A 261 -16.79 20.70 7.48
N ASP A 262 -17.25 19.86 8.39
CA ASP A 262 -16.83 19.93 9.80
C ASP A 262 -15.88 18.78 10.18
N GLN A 263 -14.58 19.10 10.31
CA GLN A 263 -13.56 18.15 10.77
C GLN A 263 -13.77 17.66 12.21
N ASN A 264 -14.53 18.37 13.04
CA ASN A 264 -14.80 17.95 14.42
C ASN A 264 -15.92 16.91 14.49
N ASN A 265 -16.73 16.82 13.43
CA ASN A 265 -17.84 15.88 13.31
C ASN A 265 -17.83 15.20 11.93
N PRO A 266 -16.75 14.49 11.58
CA PRO A 266 -16.60 13.93 10.25
C PRO A 266 -17.66 12.86 9.95
N LYS A 267 -17.99 12.71 8.66
CA LYS A 267 -19.05 11.82 8.16
C LYS A 267 -18.55 10.97 7.00
N PRO A 268 -18.97 9.69 6.91
CA PRO A 268 -18.67 8.87 5.76
C PRO A 268 -19.40 9.37 4.51
N VAL A 269 -18.70 9.43 3.38
CA VAL A 269 -19.31 9.71 2.08
C VAL A 269 -19.98 8.44 1.58
N PHE A 270 -19.22 7.35 1.43
CA PHE A 270 -19.76 6.00 1.33
C PHE A 270 -19.59 5.26 2.65
N GLN A 271 -20.70 4.76 3.18
CA GLN A 271 -20.71 3.87 4.34
C GLN A 271 -21.01 2.45 3.86
N VAL A 272 -19.98 1.60 3.79
CA VAL A 272 -20.06 0.24 3.25
C VAL A 272 -20.53 -0.72 4.33
N GLY A 273 -21.82 -1.05 4.29
CA GLY A 273 -22.57 -1.76 5.31
C GLY A 273 -22.61 -1.03 6.66
N GLN A 274 -23.30 -1.63 7.62
CA GLN A 274 -23.35 -1.15 8.99
C GLN A 274 -22.34 -1.89 9.87
N PRO A 275 -21.88 -1.30 10.99
CA PRO A 275 -21.03 -1.99 11.95
C PRO A 275 -21.65 -3.34 12.37
N GLY A 276 -20.85 -4.41 12.25
CA GLY A 276 -21.27 -5.78 12.55
C GLY A 276 -21.95 -6.54 11.41
N ASP A 277 -22.19 -5.90 10.25
CA ASP A 277 -22.72 -6.61 9.09
C ASP A 277 -21.74 -7.68 8.57
N VAL A 278 -22.31 -8.82 8.18
CA VAL A 278 -21.61 -9.89 7.47
C VAL A 278 -22.30 -10.09 6.12
N GLY A 279 -21.53 -9.95 5.04
CA GLY A 279 -22.05 -9.92 3.68
C GLY A 279 -20.97 -10.12 2.62
N ASN A 280 -21.34 -9.96 1.35
CA ASN A 280 -20.41 -9.98 0.23
C ASN A 280 -20.45 -8.64 -0.49
N VAL A 281 -19.32 -7.92 -0.49
CA VAL A 281 -19.18 -6.64 -1.17
C VAL A 281 -18.02 -6.72 -2.13
N GLU A 282 -18.25 -6.43 -3.40
CA GLU A 282 -17.18 -6.26 -4.38
C GLU A 282 -17.36 -4.90 -5.03
N MET A 283 -16.38 -4.02 -4.92
CA MET A 283 -16.36 -2.76 -5.66
C MET A 283 -15.09 -2.70 -6.51
N GLN A 284 -15.24 -2.29 -7.76
CA GLN A 284 -14.10 -2.16 -8.65
C GLN A 284 -14.19 -0.99 -9.61
N ASP A 285 -13.00 -0.52 -10.03
CA ASP A 285 -12.83 0.51 -11.04
C ASP A 285 -13.53 1.83 -10.66
N LEU A 286 -13.35 2.31 -9.42
CA LEU A 286 -13.94 3.57 -8.92
C LEU A 286 -12.86 4.57 -8.46
N MET A 287 -13.17 5.87 -8.54
CA MET A 287 -12.34 6.94 -7.97
C MET A 287 -13.15 7.73 -6.94
N PHE A 288 -12.67 7.86 -5.71
CA PHE A 288 -13.26 8.72 -4.68
C PHE A 288 -12.49 10.03 -4.60
N GLU A 289 -13.20 11.16 -4.72
CA GLU A 289 -12.60 12.49 -4.72
C GLU A 289 -13.42 13.46 -3.85
N THR A 290 -12.94 14.70 -3.72
CA THR A 290 -13.69 15.82 -3.15
C THR A 290 -13.87 16.90 -4.21
N GLN A 291 -15.05 17.55 -4.22
CA GLN A 291 -15.26 18.81 -4.91
C GLN A 291 -15.16 19.97 -3.90
N GLY A 292 -14.10 20.75 -4.05
CA GLY A 292 -13.65 21.75 -3.10
C GLY A 292 -13.25 21.12 -1.76
N PRO A 293 -13.05 21.97 -0.73
CA PRO A 293 -12.58 21.48 0.55
C PRO A 293 -13.66 20.73 1.33
N GLN A 294 -13.38 19.50 1.76
CA GLN A 294 -14.32 18.67 2.53
C GLN A 294 -13.66 18.10 3.79
N PRO A 295 -13.20 18.96 4.71
CA PRO A 295 -12.36 18.56 5.86
C PRO A 295 -13.04 17.61 6.86
N GLY A 296 -14.34 17.38 6.74
CA GLY A 296 -15.12 16.40 7.49
C GLY A 296 -15.48 15.14 6.70
N ALA A 297 -15.05 14.98 5.45
CA ALA A 297 -15.32 13.77 4.67
C ALA A 297 -14.40 12.62 5.11
N ILE A 298 -15.00 11.50 5.51
CA ILE A 298 -14.36 10.18 5.45
C ILE A 298 -14.80 9.59 4.11
N LEU A 299 -13.93 9.55 3.09
CA LEU A 299 -14.37 9.20 1.74
C LEU A 299 -15.00 7.80 1.67
N MET A 300 -14.45 6.84 2.43
CA MET A 300 -15.09 5.55 2.65
C MET A 300 -14.93 5.08 4.09
N GLU A 301 -16.05 4.71 4.72
CA GLU A 301 -16.07 3.91 5.95
C GLU A 301 -16.48 2.48 5.58
N PHE A 302 -15.58 1.52 5.80
CA PHE A 302 -15.79 0.12 5.47
C PHE A 302 -16.10 -0.67 6.75
N ASN A 303 -17.33 -1.20 6.84
CA ASN A 303 -17.82 -1.88 8.05
C ASN A 303 -18.01 -3.39 7.90
N VAL A 304 -18.26 -3.86 6.67
CA VAL A 304 -18.68 -5.23 6.38
C VAL A 304 -17.55 -6.23 6.63
N ALA A 305 -17.88 -7.33 7.31
CA ALA A 305 -17.12 -8.57 7.24
C ALA A 305 -17.61 -9.44 6.08
N GLY A 306 -16.67 -10.05 5.36
CA GLY A 306 -16.95 -11.03 4.33
C GLY A 306 -17.61 -12.29 4.91
N LYS A 307 -18.64 -12.83 4.24
CA LYS A 307 -19.15 -14.19 4.54
C LYS A 307 -18.07 -15.26 4.37
N THR A 308 -17.11 -15.02 3.47
CA THR A 308 -15.89 -15.82 3.31
C THR A 308 -14.68 -14.89 3.21
N GLN A 309 -13.47 -15.44 3.36
CA GLN A 309 -12.24 -14.66 3.15
C GLN A 309 -12.27 -14.00 1.76
N ALA A 310 -11.87 -12.72 1.71
CA ALA A 310 -11.87 -11.89 0.50
C ALA A 310 -13.22 -11.73 -0.23
N SER A 311 -14.37 -12.00 0.42
CA SER A 311 -15.68 -11.75 -0.18
C SER A 311 -16.22 -10.33 0.05
N ALA A 312 -15.55 -9.53 0.87
CA ALA A 312 -15.75 -8.10 1.02
C ALA A 312 -14.45 -7.38 0.63
N GLY A 313 -14.42 -6.65 -0.48
CA GLY A 313 -13.17 -6.09 -1.00
C GLY A 313 -13.30 -5.02 -2.09
N LEU A 314 -12.17 -4.37 -2.33
CA LEU A 314 -11.97 -3.29 -3.30
C LEU A 314 -10.86 -3.68 -4.28
N PHE A 315 -11.10 -3.48 -5.59
CA PHE A 315 -10.17 -3.83 -6.66
C PHE A 315 -10.08 -2.68 -7.66
N ASP A 316 -8.91 -2.08 -7.88
CA ASP A 316 -8.79 -0.87 -8.72
C ASP A 316 -9.76 0.25 -8.27
N VAL A 317 -9.92 0.39 -6.95
CA VAL A 317 -10.65 1.49 -6.33
C VAL A 317 -9.62 2.43 -5.73
N HIS A 318 -9.61 3.68 -6.16
CA HIS A 318 -8.62 4.66 -5.72
C HIS A 318 -9.29 5.87 -5.08
N PHE A 319 -8.50 6.62 -4.34
CA PHE A 319 -8.88 7.87 -3.69
C PHE A 319 -7.91 8.93 -4.20
N ARG A 320 -8.44 9.98 -4.79
CA ARG A 320 -7.67 11.09 -5.36
C ARG A 320 -8.22 12.41 -4.85
N VAL A 321 -7.49 13.04 -3.95
CA VAL A 321 -7.90 14.31 -3.33
C VAL A 321 -7.09 15.46 -3.92
N GLY A 322 -7.74 16.22 -4.81
CA GLY A 322 -7.17 17.36 -5.51
C GLY A 322 -6.37 17.00 -6.76
N GLY A 323 -5.77 18.00 -7.39
CA GLY A 323 -4.87 17.86 -8.52
C GLY A 323 -5.52 17.54 -9.87
N SER A 324 -6.83 17.27 -9.93
CA SER A 324 -7.56 16.98 -11.17
C SER A 324 -8.74 17.91 -11.40
N ALA A 325 -9.15 18.01 -12.67
CA ALA A 325 -10.30 18.78 -13.12
C ALA A 325 -11.57 18.37 -12.36
N GLY A 326 -12.35 19.37 -11.93
CA GLY A 326 -13.59 19.17 -11.18
C GLY A 326 -13.41 19.15 -9.66
N THR A 327 -12.20 18.90 -9.16
CA THR A 327 -11.91 18.91 -7.71
C THR A 327 -11.93 20.31 -7.11
N GLN A 328 -11.70 21.36 -7.92
CA GLN A 328 -11.53 22.75 -7.46
C GLN A 328 -10.35 22.93 -6.47
N LEU A 329 -9.44 21.96 -6.45
CA LEU A 329 -8.25 21.85 -5.61
C LEU A 329 -7.03 21.71 -6.52
N GLN A 330 -6.84 22.70 -7.39
CA GLN A 330 -5.89 22.70 -8.51
C GLN A 330 -4.89 23.84 -8.40
N MET A 331 -3.94 23.90 -9.34
CA MET A 331 -2.84 24.88 -9.30
C MET A 331 -3.28 26.36 -9.33
N ASP A 332 -4.49 26.67 -9.77
CA ASP A 332 -5.05 28.03 -9.75
C ASP A 332 -5.27 28.57 -8.32
N LYS A 333 -5.40 27.67 -7.33
CA LYS A 333 -5.65 28.02 -5.92
C LYS A 333 -4.59 27.49 -4.95
N CYS A 334 -4.02 26.34 -5.27
CA CYS A 334 -3.25 25.54 -4.33
C CYS A 334 -1.78 25.40 -4.73
N VAL A 335 -1.27 26.24 -5.63
CA VAL A 335 0.15 26.24 -6.00
C VAL A 335 1.05 26.41 -4.76
N LYS A 336 2.11 25.61 -4.67
CA LYS A 336 3.09 25.70 -3.58
C LYS A 336 3.74 27.09 -3.49
N ASN A 337 4.12 27.50 -2.29
CA ASN A 337 4.97 28.68 -2.08
C ASN A 337 6.00 28.46 -0.95
N PRO A 338 7.11 27.74 -1.22
CA PRO A 338 8.07 27.39 -0.17
C PRO A 338 8.86 28.58 0.39
N ALA A 339 8.85 29.72 -0.29
CA ALA A 339 9.59 30.92 0.14
C ALA A 339 8.88 31.71 1.25
N ALA A 340 7.60 31.41 1.52
CA ALA A 340 6.82 32.05 2.56
C ALA A 340 6.39 31.02 3.61
N ARG A 341 6.19 31.47 4.85
CA ARG A 341 5.54 30.65 5.87
C ARG A 341 4.10 30.38 5.43
N THR A 342 3.76 29.11 5.28
CA THR A 342 2.44 28.64 4.87
C THR A 342 1.53 28.53 6.09
N GLU A 343 0.48 29.34 6.13
CA GLU A 343 -0.72 29.02 6.90
C GLU A 343 -1.66 28.26 5.95
N PRO A 344 -2.20 27.09 6.36
CA PRO A 344 -3.02 26.26 5.47
C PRO A 344 -4.16 27.07 4.83
N ASN A 345 -4.19 27.14 3.49
CA ASN A 345 -5.30 27.77 2.77
C ASN A 345 -6.57 26.93 2.97
N PRO A 346 -7.65 27.48 3.57
CA PRO A 346 -8.90 26.74 3.76
C PRO A 346 -9.53 26.21 2.46
N GLU A 347 -9.27 26.87 1.33
CA GLU A 347 -9.75 26.42 0.01
C GLU A 347 -9.00 25.20 -0.52
N CYS A 348 -7.82 24.88 0.04
CA CYS A 348 -6.95 23.77 -0.37
C CYS A 348 -6.96 22.60 0.61
N ILE A 349 -7.90 22.60 1.56
CA ILE A 349 -8.08 21.46 2.46
C ILE A 349 -8.76 20.33 1.68
N GLY A 350 -8.25 19.11 1.80
CA GLY A 350 -8.83 17.91 1.19
C GLY A 350 -9.97 17.31 2.02
N ALA A 351 -9.84 16.02 2.34
CA ALA A 351 -10.75 15.25 3.18
C ALA A 351 -10.23 15.09 4.62
N PHE A 352 -11.11 14.59 5.52
CA PHE A 352 -10.72 14.20 6.88
C PHE A 352 -9.86 12.92 6.87
N MET A 353 -10.30 11.94 6.08
CA MET A 353 -9.71 10.60 5.96
C MET A 353 -10.10 9.98 4.62
N LEU A 354 -9.16 9.27 3.97
CA LEU A 354 -9.47 8.58 2.70
C LEU A 354 -10.24 7.28 2.97
N LEU A 355 -9.73 6.42 3.87
CA LEU A 355 -10.36 5.13 4.17
C LEU A 355 -10.36 4.82 5.67
N HIS A 356 -11.53 4.50 6.22
CA HIS A 356 -11.68 3.97 7.57
C HIS A 356 -12.14 2.51 7.52
N ILE A 357 -11.25 1.56 7.84
CA ILE A 357 -11.59 0.15 8.04
C ILE A 357 -11.93 -0.03 9.51
N THR A 358 -13.21 -0.21 9.81
CA THR A 358 -13.68 -0.29 11.20
C THR A 358 -13.43 -1.67 11.82
N SER A 359 -13.62 -1.78 13.13
CA SER A 359 -13.25 -2.98 13.89
C SER A 359 -14.00 -4.26 13.52
N SER A 360 -15.20 -4.13 12.95
CA SER A 360 -16.00 -5.26 12.49
C SER A 360 -15.66 -5.72 11.07
N ALA A 361 -14.95 -4.91 10.28
CA ALA A 361 -14.72 -5.17 8.87
C ALA A 361 -13.71 -6.30 8.62
N SER A 362 -13.75 -6.90 7.43
CA SER A 362 -12.73 -7.85 6.97
C SER A 362 -12.36 -7.63 5.48
N PRO A 363 -11.77 -6.47 5.14
CA PRO A 363 -11.60 -6.08 3.75
C PRO A 363 -10.45 -6.83 3.06
N TYR A 364 -10.63 -7.10 1.77
CA TYR A 364 -9.57 -7.45 0.83
C TYR A 364 -9.37 -6.28 -0.14
N LEU A 365 -8.21 -5.64 -0.08
CA LEU A 365 -7.84 -4.52 -0.95
C LEU A 365 -6.77 -4.98 -1.92
N GLU A 366 -6.97 -4.70 -3.20
CA GLU A 366 -6.00 -5.00 -4.26
C GLU A 366 -5.91 -3.84 -5.23
N ASN A 367 -4.68 -3.36 -5.45
CA ASN A 367 -4.41 -2.19 -6.28
C ASN A 367 -5.27 -0.97 -5.87
N VAL A 368 -5.13 -0.54 -4.62
CA VAL A 368 -5.85 0.60 -4.04
C VAL A 368 -4.85 1.71 -3.76
N TRP A 369 -5.02 2.85 -4.43
CA TRP A 369 -4.16 4.02 -4.27
C TRP A 369 -4.91 5.12 -3.53
N MET A 370 -4.35 5.59 -2.42
CA MET A 370 -4.92 6.58 -1.52
C MET A 370 -4.06 7.85 -1.57
N TRP A 371 -4.24 8.62 -2.64
CA TRP A 371 -3.38 9.72 -3.01
C TRP A 371 -4.00 11.08 -2.71
N VAL A 372 -3.19 11.91 -2.08
CA VAL A 372 -3.46 13.33 -1.90
C VAL A 372 -2.53 14.07 -2.83
N ALA A 373 -3.06 15.00 -3.61
CA ALA A 373 -2.33 15.54 -4.73
C ALA A 373 -1.11 16.35 -4.30
N ASP A 374 0.07 15.90 -4.73
CA ASP A 374 1.32 16.64 -4.62
C ASP A 374 1.59 17.53 -5.84
N HIS A 375 0.90 17.29 -6.96
CA HIS A 375 0.99 18.07 -8.19
C HIS A 375 -0.32 18.10 -8.98
N GLU A 376 -0.41 19.08 -9.87
CA GLU A 376 -1.47 19.24 -10.86
C GLU A 376 -1.36 18.21 -11.99
N LEU A 377 -2.48 17.56 -12.35
CA LEU A 377 -2.55 16.51 -13.36
C LEU A 377 -3.08 17.00 -14.71
N ASP A 378 -3.99 17.98 -14.72
CA ASP A 378 -4.77 18.33 -15.92
C ASP A 378 -4.38 19.69 -16.50
N ILE A 379 -3.85 20.60 -15.68
CA ILE A 379 -3.48 21.97 -16.11
C ILE A 379 -1.95 22.10 -16.23
N ALA A 380 -1.47 22.45 -17.44
CA ALA A 380 -0.05 22.77 -17.63
C ALA A 380 0.35 24.01 -16.79
N PRO A 381 1.54 24.03 -16.17
CA PRO A 381 2.67 23.13 -16.42
C PRO A 381 2.80 22.00 -15.38
N TYR A 382 1.69 21.51 -14.81
CA TYR A 382 1.67 20.35 -13.89
C TYR A 382 2.50 20.59 -12.63
N THR A 383 2.39 21.81 -12.08
CA THR A 383 3.20 22.24 -10.93
C THR A 383 2.76 21.56 -9.65
N GLN A 384 3.68 21.43 -8.71
CA GLN A 384 3.40 20.97 -7.35
C GLN A 384 2.39 21.88 -6.62
N ILE A 385 1.50 21.27 -5.83
CA ILE A 385 0.41 21.93 -5.11
C ILE A 385 0.35 21.49 -3.65
N ASP A 386 -0.16 22.36 -2.79
CA ASP A 386 -0.40 22.10 -1.37
C ASP A 386 -1.86 21.68 -1.15
N ILE A 387 -2.13 20.38 -1.05
CA ILE A 387 -3.43 19.85 -0.62
C ILE A 387 -3.34 19.29 0.80
N PHE A 388 -4.12 19.84 1.72
CA PHE A 388 -4.09 19.44 3.12
C PHE A 388 -5.15 18.37 3.41
N ASN A 389 -4.80 17.09 3.36
CA ASN A 389 -5.70 16.00 3.74
C ASN A 389 -5.31 15.41 5.11
N GLY A 390 -6.27 15.08 5.96
CA GLY A 390 -5.97 14.68 7.34
C GLY A 390 -5.22 13.34 7.45
N ARG A 391 -5.84 12.27 6.95
CA ARG A 391 -5.41 10.87 7.16
C ARG A 391 -5.59 10.05 5.89
N GLY A 392 -4.67 9.12 5.67
CA GLY A 392 -4.77 8.13 4.60
C GLY A 392 -5.78 7.04 4.98
N VAL A 393 -5.26 5.92 5.48
CA VAL A 393 -6.05 4.78 5.95
C VAL A 393 -5.91 4.54 7.45
N LEU A 394 -7.06 4.43 8.13
CA LEU A 394 -7.16 3.92 9.50
C LEU A 394 -7.71 2.50 9.50
N ILE A 395 -6.97 1.57 10.10
CA ILE A 395 -7.31 0.15 10.18
C ILE A 395 -7.52 -0.23 11.65
N GLU A 396 -8.74 -0.62 11.97
CA GLU A 396 -9.12 -1.10 13.31
C GLU A 396 -9.67 -2.53 13.27
N SER A 397 -9.74 -3.13 12.06
CA SER A 397 -10.24 -4.49 11.84
C SER A 397 -9.64 -5.48 12.82
N THR A 398 -10.51 -6.28 13.42
CA THR A 398 -10.12 -7.43 14.27
C THR A 398 -10.40 -8.78 13.59
N LYS A 399 -10.91 -8.76 12.36
CA LYS A 399 -11.16 -9.94 11.52
C LYS A 399 -9.91 -10.22 10.69
N GLY A 400 -10.04 -10.63 9.43
CA GLY A 400 -8.91 -10.66 8.49
C GLY A 400 -8.94 -9.44 7.58
N ALA A 401 -7.83 -8.72 7.46
CA ALA A 401 -7.66 -7.64 6.49
C ALA A 401 -6.44 -7.91 5.61
N TRP A 402 -6.60 -7.75 4.29
CA TRP A 402 -5.54 -7.96 3.31
C TRP A 402 -5.36 -6.71 2.45
N LEU A 403 -4.13 -6.22 2.36
CA LEU A 403 -3.77 -5.05 1.57
C LEU A 403 -2.68 -5.45 0.58
N TRP A 404 -3.07 -5.73 -0.67
CA TRP A 404 -2.18 -6.16 -1.75
C TRP A 404 -1.88 -4.99 -2.69
N GLY A 405 -0.61 -4.58 -2.76
CA GLY A 405 -0.17 -3.49 -3.64
C GLY A 405 -0.92 -2.19 -3.39
N THR A 406 -1.11 -1.82 -2.12
CA THR A 406 -1.76 -0.57 -1.75
C THR A 406 -0.73 0.53 -1.54
N SER A 407 -1.09 1.78 -1.84
CA SER A 407 -0.27 2.95 -1.53
C SER A 407 -1.12 4.02 -0.83
N SER A 408 -0.57 4.73 0.15
CA SER A 408 -1.19 5.89 0.78
C SER A 408 -0.19 7.03 0.98
N GLU A 409 -0.49 8.21 0.45
CA GLU A 409 0.51 9.26 0.26
C GLU A 409 0.00 10.66 0.60
N HIS A 410 0.93 11.49 1.07
CA HIS A 410 0.81 12.94 1.27
C HIS A 410 -0.29 13.37 2.24
N ASN A 411 -0.66 12.51 3.18
CA ASN A 411 -1.57 12.85 4.26
C ASN A 411 -0.83 13.62 5.36
N VAL A 412 -1.49 14.57 6.01
CA VAL A 412 -0.87 15.44 7.02
C VAL A 412 -0.40 14.63 8.25
N LEU A 413 -1.27 13.78 8.80
CA LEU A 413 -1.00 13.11 10.08
C LEU A 413 -0.33 11.74 9.88
N SER A 414 -0.93 10.90 9.04
CA SER A 414 -0.46 9.53 8.80
C SER A 414 -0.99 8.98 7.48
N ASN A 415 -0.17 8.22 6.79
CA ASN A 415 -0.55 7.47 5.60
C ASN A 415 -1.22 6.15 5.99
N TYR A 416 -0.55 5.30 6.77
CA TYR A 416 -1.13 4.09 7.36
C TYR A 416 -1.20 4.19 8.88
N GLN A 417 -2.38 3.96 9.46
CA GLN A 417 -2.53 3.82 10.90
C GLN A 417 -3.30 2.55 11.26
N LEU A 418 -2.71 1.72 12.12
CA LEU A 418 -3.33 0.57 12.73
C LEU A 418 -3.57 0.88 14.21
N ASN A 419 -4.81 0.70 14.67
CA ASN A 419 -5.19 0.97 16.05
C ASN A 419 -6.06 -0.17 16.57
N LYS A 420 -5.58 -0.87 17.61
CA LYS A 420 -6.27 -2.04 18.19
C LYS A 420 -6.63 -3.11 17.15
N ALA A 421 -5.89 -3.15 16.04
CA ALA A 421 -6.13 -4.04 14.92
C ALA A 421 -5.59 -5.45 15.20
N GLN A 422 -6.21 -6.45 14.57
CA GLN A 422 -5.79 -7.85 14.66
C GLN A 422 -5.93 -8.53 13.30
N ASN A 423 -4.99 -9.43 13.00
CA ASN A 423 -4.92 -10.18 11.74
C ASN A 423 -4.96 -9.27 10.51
N VAL A 424 -3.88 -8.52 10.33
CA VAL A 424 -3.70 -7.64 9.18
C VAL A 424 -2.50 -8.13 8.38
N PHE A 425 -2.69 -8.33 7.08
CA PHE A 425 -1.63 -8.65 6.13
C PHE A 425 -1.49 -7.52 5.10
N MET A 426 -0.26 -7.06 4.86
CA MET A 426 0.03 -5.98 3.91
C MET A 426 1.23 -6.35 3.03
N ALA A 427 1.12 -6.28 1.70
CA ALA A 427 2.18 -6.70 0.79
C ALA A 427 2.08 -6.12 -0.64
N LEU A 428 3.08 -5.41 -1.16
CA LEU A 428 3.81 -4.41 -0.38
C LEU A 428 2.94 -3.17 -0.19
N ILE A 429 3.28 -2.39 0.82
CA ILE A 429 2.74 -1.04 1.03
C ILE A 429 3.71 0.01 0.52
N GLN A 430 3.21 1.18 0.17
CA GLN A 430 4.07 2.31 -0.15
C GLN A 430 3.47 3.62 0.39
N SER A 431 4.32 4.56 0.81
CA SER A 431 3.88 5.86 1.31
C SER A 431 4.89 6.97 1.10
N GLU A 432 4.39 8.21 0.97
CA GLU A 432 5.19 9.44 0.92
C GLU A 432 4.68 10.48 1.91
N THR A 433 5.61 11.19 2.55
CA THR A 433 5.29 12.36 3.39
C THR A 433 4.89 13.54 2.53
N ALA A 434 3.93 14.34 2.98
CA ALA A 434 3.45 15.51 2.23
C ALA A 434 4.59 16.53 2.02
N TYR A 435 4.84 16.92 0.77
CA TYR A 435 6.06 17.63 0.37
C TYR A 435 6.22 19.03 1.00
N PHE A 436 5.09 19.65 1.35
CA PHE A 436 5.07 20.95 2.00
C PHE A 436 5.61 20.90 3.44
N GLN A 437 5.57 19.76 4.14
CA GLN A 437 6.00 19.70 5.54
C GLN A 437 7.51 19.98 5.64
N PRO A 438 7.98 20.82 6.60
CA PRO A 438 7.35 21.37 7.81
C PRO A 438 6.53 22.66 7.63
N ASN A 439 6.21 23.06 6.41
CA ASN A 439 5.61 24.36 6.11
C ASN A 439 4.20 24.21 5.49
N PRO A 440 3.15 23.97 6.29
CA PRO A 440 3.17 23.79 7.74
C PRO A 440 3.51 22.34 8.14
N ASP A 441 3.81 22.14 9.42
CA ASP A 441 4.12 20.82 9.97
C ASP A 441 2.85 19.97 10.14
N ALA A 442 3.02 18.71 10.58
CA ALA A 442 1.92 17.77 10.76
C ALA A 442 0.89 18.16 11.84
N THR A 443 1.07 19.27 12.58
CA THR A 443 0.09 19.74 13.58
C THR A 443 -1.04 20.56 12.98
N LYS A 444 -0.95 20.91 11.69
CA LYS A 444 -1.93 21.74 10.98
C LYS A 444 -2.30 21.13 9.61
N PRO A 445 -3.51 21.42 9.08
CA PRO A 445 -4.62 22.15 9.71
C PRO A 445 -5.51 21.28 10.61
N PHE A 446 -5.26 19.96 10.67
CA PHE A 446 -6.12 19.02 11.38
C PHE A 446 -5.75 18.93 12.85
N LYS A 447 -6.74 19.16 13.72
CA LYS A 447 -6.56 18.91 15.15
C LYS A 447 -6.45 17.41 15.40
N SER A 448 -5.51 17.02 16.26
CA SER A 448 -5.46 15.65 16.79
C SER A 448 -6.79 15.31 17.46
N ASN A 449 -7.35 14.17 17.08
CA ASN A 449 -8.64 13.67 17.50
C ASN A 449 -8.48 12.26 18.08
N PRO A 450 -8.58 12.09 19.41
CA PRO A 450 -8.36 10.80 20.06
C PRO A 450 -9.39 9.73 19.65
N LYS A 451 -10.56 10.11 19.11
CA LYS A 451 -11.54 9.16 18.57
C LYS A 451 -10.95 8.31 17.44
N TYR A 452 -10.01 8.88 16.67
CA TYR A 452 -9.34 8.21 15.56
C TYR A 452 -7.91 7.81 15.90
N ALA A 453 -7.53 7.85 17.18
CA ALA A 453 -6.21 7.51 17.69
C ALA A 453 -5.06 8.29 17.02
N ASP A 454 -5.30 9.55 16.67
CA ASP A 454 -4.32 10.38 15.97
C ASP A 454 -2.98 10.49 16.68
N PRO A 455 -1.89 10.73 15.91
CA PRO A 455 -0.61 11.04 16.51
C PRO A 455 -0.68 12.30 17.39
N ASP A 456 0.05 12.27 18.49
CA ASP A 456 0.30 13.42 19.35
C ASP A 456 1.70 13.98 19.06
N PHE A 457 1.74 15.12 18.38
CA PHE A 457 2.97 15.84 18.07
C PHE A 457 3.32 16.91 19.12
N SER A 458 2.61 17.01 20.25
CA SER A 458 2.85 18.05 21.27
C SER A 458 4.26 18.02 21.87
N ARG A 459 4.92 16.84 21.81
CA ARG A 459 6.30 16.63 22.28
C ARG A 459 7.35 16.81 21.19
N CYS A 460 6.95 17.00 19.93
CA CYS A 460 7.89 17.23 18.85
C CYS A 460 8.55 18.60 18.95
N ARG A 461 9.83 18.64 18.60
CA ARG A 461 10.66 19.85 18.59
C ARG A 461 11.48 19.85 17.30
N GLY A 462 11.66 21.03 16.72
CA GLY A 462 12.41 21.18 15.48
C GLY A 462 11.59 20.80 14.25
N GLU A 463 12.17 21.09 13.08
CA GLU A 463 11.47 20.97 11.82
C GLU A 463 11.19 19.52 11.46
N THR A 464 12.12 18.58 11.66
CA THR A 464 12.03 17.20 11.17
C THR A 464 11.15 16.25 12.00
N CYS A 465 10.66 16.69 13.16
CA CYS A 465 9.91 15.81 14.09
C CYS A 465 8.43 15.67 13.74
N ALA A 466 7.71 16.80 13.61
CA ALA A 466 6.28 16.80 13.32
C ALA A 466 6.03 16.59 11.82
N ARG A 467 6.13 15.32 11.41
CA ARG A 467 5.98 14.86 10.03
C ARG A 467 4.91 13.79 9.92
N THR A 468 4.39 13.61 8.71
CA THR A 468 3.53 12.49 8.36
C THR A 468 4.18 11.18 8.81
N TRP A 469 3.45 10.39 9.59
CA TRP A 469 3.84 9.01 9.81
C TRP A 469 3.58 8.20 8.54
N GLY A 470 4.62 7.55 8.00
CA GLY A 470 4.45 6.57 6.93
C GLY A 470 3.56 5.43 7.42
N MET A 471 3.88 4.88 8.59
CA MET A 471 3.05 3.88 9.25
C MET A 471 3.08 4.02 10.77
N ARG A 472 1.92 3.94 11.42
CA ARG A 472 1.79 3.91 12.87
C ARG A 472 0.96 2.71 13.33
N ILE A 473 1.46 1.95 14.30
CA ILE A 473 0.81 0.74 14.80
C ILE A 473 0.69 0.84 16.32
N ASN A 474 -0.53 0.91 16.83
CA ASN A 474 -0.82 1.07 18.26
C ASN A 474 -1.70 -0.06 18.76
N ASP A 475 -1.36 -0.63 19.93
CA ASP A 475 -2.18 -1.63 20.64
C ASP A 475 -2.64 -2.81 19.76
N SER A 476 -1.85 -3.17 18.74
CA SER A 476 -2.22 -4.11 17.70
C SER A 476 -1.39 -5.39 17.76
N LYS A 477 -1.93 -6.50 17.25
CA LYS A 477 -1.23 -7.79 17.23
C LYS A 477 -1.55 -8.56 15.97
N ASP A 478 -0.74 -9.59 15.68
CA ASP A 478 -0.96 -10.43 14.50
C ASP A 478 -0.94 -9.59 13.20
N VAL A 479 -0.05 -8.60 13.15
CA VAL A 479 0.18 -7.71 11.99
C VAL A 479 1.41 -8.17 11.23
N LEU A 480 1.23 -8.46 9.94
CA LEU A 480 2.25 -8.95 9.03
C LEU A 480 2.42 -7.98 7.86
N VAL A 481 3.61 -7.39 7.72
CA VAL A 481 3.93 -6.49 6.59
C VAL A 481 5.07 -7.11 5.78
N TYR A 482 4.79 -7.50 4.53
CA TYR A 482 5.75 -8.10 3.62
C TYR A 482 6.05 -7.15 2.46
N GLY A 483 7.11 -6.37 2.63
CA GLY A 483 7.51 -5.31 1.75
C GLY A 483 6.85 -4.00 2.15
N GLY A 484 7.67 -2.95 2.27
CA GLY A 484 7.18 -1.59 2.50
C GLY A 484 8.17 -0.58 1.95
N GLY A 485 7.69 0.38 1.17
CA GLY A 485 8.48 1.52 0.71
C GLY A 485 7.95 2.83 1.32
N LEU A 486 8.62 3.37 2.33
CA LEU A 486 8.11 4.54 3.07
C LEU A 486 9.09 5.72 2.97
N TYR A 487 8.70 6.77 2.26
CA TYR A 487 9.64 7.77 1.78
C TYR A 487 9.36 9.17 2.33
N SER A 488 10.45 9.88 2.58
CA SER A 488 10.47 11.31 2.87
C SER A 488 11.42 11.97 1.88
N PHE A 489 10.88 12.77 0.96
CA PHE A 489 11.68 13.33 -0.15
C PHE A 489 11.96 14.81 -0.02
N PHE A 490 11.34 15.48 0.95
CA PHE A 490 11.34 16.93 1.01
C PHE A 490 11.37 17.45 2.44
N ASN A 491 11.94 18.65 2.57
CA ASN A 491 11.72 19.56 3.68
C ASN A 491 11.26 20.89 3.04
N ASN A 492 9.95 21.18 3.10
CA ASN A 492 9.35 22.36 2.45
C ASN A 492 9.79 22.47 0.97
N TYR A 493 9.57 21.40 0.20
CA TYR A 493 9.97 21.26 -1.20
C TYR A 493 11.47 21.30 -1.53
N ASP A 494 12.36 21.52 -0.56
CA ASP A 494 13.80 21.35 -0.74
C ASP A 494 14.21 19.87 -0.56
N GLN A 495 15.23 19.41 -1.29
CA GLN A 495 15.68 18.02 -1.29
C GLN A 495 17.10 17.80 -0.76
N VAL A 496 17.75 18.81 -0.17
CA VAL A 496 19.10 18.67 0.41
C VAL A 496 19.13 17.52 1.43
N CYS A 497 18.06 17.38 2.22
CA CYS A 497 17.90 16.32 3.21
C CYS A 497 17.89 14.88 2.61
N VAL A 498 17.57 14.72 1.32
CA VAL A 498 17.49 13.40 0.66
C VAL A 498 18.87 12.77 0.54
N GLY A 499 19.89 13.57 0.24
CA GLY A 499 21.29 13.14 0.19
C GLY A 499 21.85 12.82 1.58
N ASN A 500 21.43 13.58 2.59
CA ASN A 500 21.83 13.41 3.99
C ASN A 500 21.07 12.29 4.71
N ASN A 501 19.93 11.88 4.17
CA ASN A 501 19.00 10.89 4.72
C ASN A 501 18.32 11.32 6.03
N ASP A 502 17.94 12.60 6.13
CA ASP A 502 17.42 13.23 7.36
C ASP A 502 16.23 14.18 7.12
N CYS A 503 15.40 13.94 6.10
CA CYS A 503 14.21 14.76 5.82
C CYS A 503 13.16 14.72 6.95
N GLN A 504 13.12 13.62 7.69
CA GLN A 504 12.33 13.50 8.92
C GLN A 504 13.01 12.64 9.99
N ASP A 505 12.60 12.79 11.24
CA ASP A 505 13.19 12.05 12.36
C ASP A 505 12.73 10.59 12.39
N ASN A 506 11.45 10.32 12.10
CA ASN A 506 10.82 9.03 12.32
C ASN A 506 9.85 8.66 11.20
N MET A 507 9.83 7.39 10.77
CA MET A 507 8.95 6.93 9.66
C MET A 507 7.90 5.92 10.10
N ILE A 508 8.31 4.90 10.87
CA ILE A 508 7.42 3.87 11.42
C ILE A 508 7.42 3.97 12.94
N ALA A 509 6.23 4.03 13.53
CA ALA A 509 6.04 3.92 14.98
C ALA A 509 5.27 2.63 15.33
N ILE A 510 5.81 1.85 16.26
CA ILE A 510 5.18 0.65 16.81
C ILE A 510 5.09 0.82 18.33
N ASP A 511 3.88 0.97 18.84
CA ASP A 511 3.61 1.19 20.25
C ASP A 511 2.71 0.07 20.79
N ASN A 512 3.14 -0.58 21.88
CA ASN A 512 2.42 -1.66 22.57
C ASN A 512 1.84 -2.73 21.63
N SER A 513 2.60 -3.12 20.61
CA SER A 513 2.12 -3.97 19.53
C SER A 513 3.05 -5.15 19.25
N ARG A 514 2.50 -6.23 18.71
CA ARG A 514 3.25 -7.40 18.20
C ARG A 514 3.18 -7.43 16.68
N VAL A 515 4.31 -7.15 16.04
CA VAL A 515 4.37 -6.89 14.59
C VAL A 515 5.57 -7.60 13.99
N GLU A 516 5.35 -8.13 12.79
CA GLU A 516 6.34 -8.78 11.95
C GLU A 516 6.47 -7.98 10.67
N LEU A 517 7.64 -7.37 10.45
CA LEU A 517 7.93 -6.61 9.23
C LEU A 517 9.03 -7.29 8.43
N PHE A 518 8.83 -7.46 7.13
CA PHE A 518 9.80 -8.05 6.21
C PHE A 518 10.08 -7.11 5.05
N GLY A 519 11.36 -7.00 4.66
CA GLY A 519 11.78 -6.20 3.50
C GLY A 519 11.27 -4.75 3.53
N ILE A 520 11.49 -4.05 4.64
CA ILE A 520 11.06 -2.66 4.81
C ILE A 520 12.16 -1.73 4.34
N SER A 521 11.84 -0.89 3.37
CA SER A 521 12.70 0.18 2.87
C SER A 521 12.15 1.53 3.29
N THR A 522 12.99 2.37 3.88
CA THR A 522 12.63 3.77 4.17
C THR A 522 13.60 4.72 3.50
N LYS A 523 13.14 5.90 3.09
CA LYS A 523 14.01 6.95 2.53
C LYS A 523 14.01 8.20 3.41
N ALA A 524 15.23 8.62 3.75
CA ALA A 524 15.56 9.87 4.43
C ALA A 524 14.77 10.12 5.74
N SER A 525 14.65 9.06 6.53
CA SER A 525 14.16 9.13 7.90
C SER A 525 15.25 8.63 8.85
N VAL A 526 15.64 9.43 9.84
CA VAL A 526 16.74 9.09 10.75
C VAL A 526 16.49 7.75 11.45
N ALA A 527 15.31 7.59 12.04
CA ALA A 527 14.78 6.31 12.51
C ALA A 527 13.87 5.70 11.44
N MET A 528 14.22 4.51 10.97
CA MET A 528 13.34 3.69 10.15
C MET A 528 12.16 3.20 10.99
N VAL A 529 12.46 2.67 12.18
CA VAL A 529 11.48 2.15 13.14
C VAL A 529 11.74 2.72 14.53
N THR A 530 10.67 3.22 15.14
CA THR A 530 10.59 3.60 16.54
C THR A 530 9.69 2.59 17.27
N LEU A 531 10.21 1.97 18.32
CA LEU A 531 9.51 0.98 19.14
C LEU A 531 9.26 1.57 20.53
N ASN A 532 7.99 1.73 20.91
CA ASN A 532 7.57 2.33 22.19
C ASN A 532 8.24 3.70 22.45
N GLY A 533 8.23 4.56 21.43
CA GLY A 533 8.84 5.89 21.47
C GLY A 533 10.38 5.94 21.44
N GLN A 534 11.08 4.81 21.25
CA GLN A 534 12.55 4.77 21.14
C GLN A 534 13.00 4.27 19.77
N SER A 535 14.03 4.89 19.19
CA SER A 535 14.60 4.45 17.91
C SER A 535 15.15 3.02 18.03
N ALA A 536 14.64 2.11 17.20
CA ALA A 536 14.99 0.69 17.21
C ALA A 536 15.83 0.27 15.99
N ALA A 537 15.54 0.85 14.81
CA ALA A 537 16.32 0.67 13.60
C ALA A 537 16.54 2.02 12.92
N LYS A 538 17.79 2.33 12.56
CA LYS A 538 18.22 3.61 11.99
C LYS A 538 18.62 3.48 10.53
N ASP A 539 18.42 4.52 9.74
CA ASP A 539 18.81 4.55 8.32
C ASP A 539 20.32 4.31 8.15
N LEU A 540 21.14 4.97 8.99
CA LEU A 540 22.60 4.89 8.97
C LEU A 540 23.11 3.44 9.08
N ASP A 541 22.44 2.59 9.86
CA ASP A 541 22.84 1.19 10.07
C ASP A 541 22.42 0.28 8.91
N ASN A 542 21.52 0.74 8.04
CA ASN A 542 20.78 -0.09 7.08
C ASN A 542 20.84 0.45 5.65
N ARG A 543 21.78 1.35 5.35
CA ARG A 543 21.96 1.95 4.02
C ARG A 543 21.89 0.92 2.89
N ASN A 544 21.03 1.16 1.92
CA ASN A 544 20.89 0.40 0.70
C ASN A 544 21.34 1.27 -0.50
N ASN A 545 21.03 0.87 -1.74
CA ASN A 545 21.37 1.55 -2.98
C ASN A 545 20.85 3.00 -3.06
N PHE A 546 19.71 3.29 -2.43
CA PHE A 546 19.10 4.61 -2.36
C PHE A 546 18.36 4.84 -1.03
N CYS A 547 17.47 3.90 -0.68
CA CYS A 547 16.82 3.80 0.63
C CYS A 547 17.77 3.22 1.69
N ALA A 548 17.31 3.10 2.93
CA ALA A 548 17.79 2.09 3.87
C ALA A 548 16.81 0.91 3.87
N ALA A 549 17.27 -0.31 4.16
CA ALA A 549 16.43 -1.51 4.13
C ALA A 549 16.66 -2.47 5.31
N ILE A 550 15.57 -2.98 5.85
CA ILE A 550 15.52 -4.01 6.90
C ILE A 550 14.96 -5.30 6.28
N ALA A 551 15.68 -6.41 6.43
CA ALA A 551 15.24 -7.72 5.95
C ALA A 551 14.09 -8.27 6.80
N ALA A 552 14.21 -8.19 8.12
CA ALA A 552 13.16 -8.59 9.07
C ALA A 552 13.21 -7.74 10.35
N PHE A 553 12.06 -7.39 10.91
CA PHE A 553 11.93 -6.72 12.21
C PHE A 553 10.83 -7.41 13.03
N GLU A 554 11.20 -7.86 14.22
CA GLU A 554 10.34 -8.49 15.21
C GLU A 554 10.30 -7.62 16.47
N THR A 555 9.11 -7.33 17.00
CA THR A 555 8.98 -6.46 18.19
C THR A 555 9.55 -7.09 19.47
N SER A 556 9.49 -8.43 19.60
CA SER A 556 10.07 -9.20 20.72
C SER A 556 9.93 -10.70 20.52
#